data_AF-A0A8T7BGU8-F1
#
_entry.id   AF-A0A8T7BGU8-F1
#
_cell.length_a   1.000
_cell.length_b   1.000
_cell.length_c   1.000
_cell.angle_alpha   90.00
_cell.angle_beta   90.00
_cell.angle_gamma   90.00
#
_symmetry.space_group_name_H-M   'P 1'
#
loop_
_entity.id
_entity.type
_entity.pdbx_description
1 polymer ?
#
loop_
_entity_poly.entity_id
_entity_poly.type
_entity_poly.pdbx_seq_one_letter_code
_entity_poly.pdbx_strand_id
1 'polypeptide(L)'
;MNTEKENQGSSNEINISKIIDESPVSKYQYRVIIICFIVAMIDGFDTQAVAFVAPILSEEMDFGSQSIGNLYSAGLFGLMIGAITFGNLADKIGRRPVTAISCLLMGIFSLLAATSSSLNELLIYRFFTGLGIGAAMPNINSLTAEYSPKTKQAFLMTLMFAGFPFGAVLG
;
A
#
# COMPACT_ATOMS: atom_id res chain seq x y z
N MET A 1 3.35 69.76 -18.69
CA MET A 1 4.65 69.23 -18.21
C MET A 1 4.28 68.09 -17.27
N ASN A 2 3.79 66.94 -17.75
CA ASN A 2 4.46 65.84 -18.45
C ASN A 2 5.77 65.40 -17.79
N THR A 3 5.92 64.06 -17.70
CA THR A 3 6.97 63.19 -17.12
C THR A 3 6.92 63.09 -15.59
N GLU A 4 6.65 61.94 -14.95
CA GLU A 4 7.23 60.61 -15.20
C GLU A 4 6.20 59.46 -15.14
N LYS A 5 6.09 58.74 -16.25
CA LYS A 5 5.81 57.30 -16.28
C LYS A 5 7.18 56.62 -16.27
N GLU A 6 7.44 55.77 -15.29
CA GLU A 6 8.44 54.69 -15.25
C GLU A 6 8.30 54.08 -13.85
N ASN A 7 8.26 52.77 -13.60
CA ASN A 7 8.88 51.70 -14.35
C ASN A 7 8.14 50.39 -14.06
N GLN A 8 7.75 49.71 -15.14
CA GLN A 8 7.32 48.32 -15.13
C GLN A 8 8.50 47.44 -14.73
N GLY A 9 8.61 47.14 -13.44
CA GLY A 9 9.39 46.02 -12.95
C GLY A 9 8.60 44.72 -13.09
N SER A 10 8.40 44.25 -14.33
CA SER A 10 8.04 42.86 -14.57
C SER A 10 9.21 42.00 -14.12
N SER A 11 9.24 41.63 -12.84
CA SER A 11 9.99 40.47 -12.40
C SER A 11 9.37 39.27 -13.12
N ASN A 12 10.06 38.79 -14.15
CA ASN A 12 9.97 37.42 -14.62
C ASN A 12 10.40 36.52 -13.46
N GLU A 13 9.58 36.43 -12.41
CA GLU A 13 9.59 35.29 -11.52
C GLU A 13 9.10 34.13 -12.37
N ILE A 14 10.05 33.49 -13.06
CA ILE A 14 9.87 32.13 -13.55
C ILE A 14 9.49 31.35 -12.29
N ASN A 15 8.19 31.16 -12.09
CA ASN A 15 7.65 30.52 -10.93
C ASN A 15 7.93 29.03 -11.15
N ILE A 16 9.12 28.59 -10.76
CA ILE A 16 9.63 27.22 -10.95
C ILE A 16 8.62 26.21 -10.41
N SER A 17 7.86 26.58 -9.37
CA SER A 17 6.72 25.85 -8.83
C SER A 17 5.64 25.54 -9.88
N LYS A 18 5.28 26.49 -10.77
CA LYS A 18 4.31 26.27 -11.86
C LYS A 18 4.85 25.34 -12.95
N ILE A 19 6.12 25.48 -13.33
CA ILE A 19 6.72 24.64 -14.39
C ILE A 19 6.89 23.19 -13.91
N ILE A 20 7.21 22.99 -12.63
CA ILE A 20 7.24 21.66 -12.00
C ILE A 20 5.82 21.09 -11.85
N ASP A 21 4.82 21.92 -11.56
CA ASP A 21 3.42 21.51 -11.45
C ASP A 21 2.75 21.13 -12.77
N GLU A 22 3.15 21.81 -13.85
CA GLU A 22 2.64 21.55 -15.20
C GLU A 22 3.40 20.42 -15.90
N SER A 23 4.50 19.94 -15.33
CA SER A 23 5.24 18.81 -15.88
C SER A 23 4.37 17.54 -15.86
N PRO A 24 4.12 16.90 -17.01
CA PRO A 24 3.29 15.71 -17.09
C PRO A 24 3.95 14.56 -16.33
N VAL A 25 3.12 13.77 -15.64
CA VAL A 25 3.57 12.56 -14.93
C VAL A 25 4.25 11.65 -15.96
N SER A 26 5.53 11.38 -15.75
CA SER A 26 6.32 10.57 -16.68
C SER A 26 5.74 9.15 -16.77
N LYS A 27 5.89 8.50 -17.94
CA LYS A 27 5.48 7.10 -18.15
C LYS A 27 6.06 6.13 -17.12
N TYR A 28 7.18 6.48 -16.48
CA TYR A 28 7.75 5.70 -15.39
C TYR A 28 6.99 5.88 -14.08
N GLN A 29 6.67 7.12 -13.69
CA GLN A 29 5.87 7.44 -12.50
C GLN A 29 4.49 6.79 -12.57
N TYR A 30 3.84 6.86 -13.74
CA TYR A 30 2.53 6.23 -13.94
C TYR A 30 2.59 4.70 -13.77
N ARG A 31 3.67 4.04 -14.24
CA ARG A 31 3.87 2.60 -14.01
C ARG A 31 4.04 2.27 -12.53
N VAL A 32 4.81 3.06 -11.78
CA VAL A 32 4.99 2.84 -10.33
C VAL A 32 3.66 2.99 -9.59
N ILE A 33 2.87 4.02 -9.93
CA ILE A 33 1.56 4.26 -9.32
C ILE A 33 0.58 3.12 -9.63
N ILE A 34 0.55 2.62 -10.88
CA ILE A 34 -0.27 1.45 -11.23
C ILE A 34 0.16 0.21 -10.44
N ILE A 35 1.46 -0.04 -10.29
CA ILE A 35 1.94 -1.18 -9.50
C ILE A 35 1.49 -1.03 -8.05
N CYS A 36 1.64 0.15 -7.45
CA CYS A 36 1.20 0.42 -6.08
C CYS A 36 -0.33 0.26 -5.92
N PHE A 37 -1.10 0.69 -6.92
CA PHE A 37 -2.54 0.48 -6.99
C PHE A 37 -2.91 -1.01 -7.00
N ILE A 38 -2.25 -1.81 -7.84
CA ILE A 38 -2.47 -3.26 -7.92
C ILE A 38 -2.12 -3.92 -6.59
N VAL A 39 -1.03 -3.50 -5.93
CA VAL A 39 -0.66 -4.03 -4.61
C VAL A 39 -1.73 -3.71 -3.57
N ALA A 40 -2.23 -2.47 -3.52
CA ALA A 40 -3.32 -2.09 -2.62
C ALA A 40 -4.61 -2.87 -2.92
N MET A 41 -4.89 -3.15 -4.19
CA MET A 41 -6.03 -3.95 -4.63
C MET A 41 -5.92 -5.41 -4.21
N ILE A 42 -4.74 -6.04 -4.33
CA ILE A 42 -4.52 -7.40 -3.85
C ILE A 42 -4.68 -7.46 -2.32
N ASP A 43 -4.18 -6.47 -1.59
CA ASP A 43 -4.36 -6.38 -0.14
C ASP A 43 -5.83 -6.26 0.28
N GLY A 44 -6.60 -5.43 -0.42
CA GLY A 44 -8.05 -5.32 -0.21
C GLY A 44 -8.79 -6.63 -0.45
N PHE A 45 -8.43 -7.34 -1.53
CA PHE A 45 -8.97 -8.66 -1.84
C PHE A 45 -8.64 -9.69 -0.74
N ASP A 46 -7.37 -9.81 -0.33
CA ASP A 46 -6.96 -10.76 0.73
C ASP A 46 -7.65 -10.49 2.06
N THR A 47 -7.74 -9.20 2.44
CA THR A 47 -8.41 -8.78 3.67
C THR A 47 -9.88 -9.14 3.65
N GLN A 48 -10.57 -8.88 2.53
CA GLN A 48 -12.00 -9.14 2.39
C GLN A 48 -12.30 -10.64 2.29
N ALA A 49 -11.50 -11.41 1.55
CA ALA A 49 -11.64 -12.86 1.43
C ALA A 49 -11.55 -13.54 2.80
N VAL A 50 -10.58 -13.16 3.63
CA VAL A 50 -10.46 -13.70 4.99
C VAL A 50 -11.64 -13.28 5.87
N ALA A 51 -12.19 -12.08 5.69
CA ALA A 51 -13.36 -11.64 6.45
C ALA A 51 -14.61 -12.48 6.17
N PHE A 52 -14.80 -12.94 4.93
CA PHE A 52 -15.89 -13.84 4.55
C PHE A 52 -15.65 -15.29 4.99
N VAL A 53 -14.40 -15.76 4.91
CA VAL A 53 -14.04 -17.14 5.25
C VAL A 53 -13.96 -17.39 6.76
N ALA A 54 -13.58 -16.38 7.56
CA ALA A 54 -13.44 -16.50 9.01
C ALA A 54 -14.67 -17.08 9.76
N PRO A 55 -15.92 -16.62 9.53
CA PRO A 55 -17.10 -17.21 10.17
C PRO A 55 -17.35 -18.66 9.74
N ILE A 56 -17.12 -18.99 8.46
CA ILE A 56 -17.29 -20.35 7.92
C ILE A 56 -16.29 -21.30 8.58
N LEU A 57 -15.03 -20.90 8.71
CA LEU A 57 -14.01 -21.67 9.42
C LEU A 57 -14.34 -21.90 10.90
N SER A 58 -15.04 -20.95 11.53
CA SER A 58 -15.50 -21.11 12.92
C SER A 58 -16.58 -22.18 13.06
N GLU A 59 -17.45 -22.31 12.05
CA GLU A 59 -18.55 -23.27 12.02
C GLU A 59 -18.10 -24.66 11.56
N GLU A 60 -17.31 -24.75 10.48
CA GLU A 60 -16.88 -26.03 9.89
C GLU A 60 -15.86 -26.79 10.74
N MET A 61 -14.97 -26.06 11.43
CA MET A 61 -13.89 -26.66 12.20
C MET A 61 -14.17 -26.70 13.71
N ASP A 62 -15.40 -26.36 14.12
CA ASP A 62 -15.84 -26.22 15.52
C ASP A 62 -14.91 -25.34 16.38
N PHE A 63 -14.24 -24.40 15.71
CA PHE A 63 -13.37 -23.44 16.37
C PHE A 63 -14.26 -22.37 16.99
N GLY A 64 -14.43 -22.43 18.30
CA GLY A 64 -15.20 -21.42 19.03
C GLY A 64 -14.74 -19.99 18.68
N SER A 65 -15.65 -19.02 18.81
CA SER A 65 -15.51 -17.63 18.32
C SER A 65 -14.22 -16.91 18.75
N GLN A 66 -13.59 -17.37 19.83
CA GLN A 66 -12.30 -16.89 20.32
C GLN A 66 -11.15 -17.13 19.30
N SER A 67 -11.24 -18.18 18.49
CA SER A 67 -10.25 -18.56 17.48
C SER A 67 -10.19 -17.57 16.31
N ILE A 68 -11.33 -17.01 15.91
CA ILE A 68 -11.38 -15.95 14.90
C ILE A 68 -10.62 -14.72 15.41
N GLY A 69 -10.83 -14.34 16.68
CA GLY A 69 -10.10 -13.24 17.33
C GLY A 69 -8.58 -13.47 17.32
N ASN A 70 -8.13 -14.70 17.57
CA ASN A 70 -6.72 -15.06 17.47
C ASN A 70 -6.19 -14.95 16.04
N LEU A 71 -6.98 -15.32 15.02
CA LEU A 71 -6.61 -15.20 13.61
C LEU A 71 -6.35 -13.75 13.20
N TYR A 72 -7.27 -12.85 13.52
CA TYR A 72 -7.09 -11.41 13.27
C TYR A 72 -5.90 -10.85 14.07
N SER A 73 -5.76 -11.26 15.34
CA SER A 73 -4.66 -10.80 16.19
C SER A 73 -3.30 -11.22 15.65
N ALA A 74 -3.16 -12.46 15.14
CA ALA A 74 -1.93 -12.94 14.51
C ALA A 74 -1.56 -12.10 13.27
N GLY A 75 -2.55 -11.76 12.44
CA GLY A 75 -2.36 -10.87 11.29
C GLY A 75 -1.90 -9.47 11.69
N LEU A 76 -2.56 -8.85 12.69
CA LEU A 76 -2.19 -7.52 13.21
C LEU A 76 -0.80 -7.52 13.86
N PHE A 77 -0.46 -8.58 14.59
CA PHE A 77 0.87 -8.72 15.19
C PHE A 77 1.96 -8.88 14.12
N GLY A 78 1.69 -9.68 13.09
CA GLY A 78 2.55 -9.78 11.90
C GLY A 78 2.74 -8.42 11.22
N LEU A 79 1.66 -7.66 11.03
CA LEU A 79 1.68 -6.32 10.45
C LEU A 79 2.57 -5.37 11.25
N MET A 80 2.44 -5.37 12.59
CA MET A 80 3.29 -4.56 13.47
C MET A 80 4.77 -4.89 13.27
N ILE A 81 5.13 -6.18 13.29
CA ILE A 81 6.53 -6.61 13.12
C ILE A 81 7.02 -6.28 11.70
N GLY A 82 6.20 -6.53 10.69
CA GLY A 82 6.50 -6.24 9.28
C GLY A 82 6.82 -4.77 9.04
N ALA A 83 5.99 -3.87 9.59
CA ALA A 83 6.19 -2.43 9.45
C ALA A 83 7.52 -1.96 10.06
N ILE A 84 7.89 -2.46 11.24
CA ILE A 84 9.13 -2.07 11.93
C ILE A 84 10.36 -2.65 11.21
N THR A 85 10.31 -3.94 10.85
CA THR A 85 11.48 -4.65 10.32
C THR A 85 11.74 -4.28 8.86
N PHE A 86 10.72 -4.34 8.00
CA PHE A 86 10.87 -4.07 6.58
C PHE A 86 10.83 -2.58 6.24
N GLY A 87 10.28 -1.72 7.11
CA GLY A 87 10.43 -0.27 6.97
C GLY A 87 11.90 0.14 7.06
N ASN A 88 12.59 -0.30 8.12
CA ASN A 88 14.03 -0.06 8.28
C ASN A 88 14.87 -0.71 7.16
N LEU A 89 14.44 -1.88 6.67
CA LEU A 89 15.12 -2.55 5.56
C LEU A 89 14.94 -1.78 4.25
N ALA A 90 13.74 -1.27 3.97
CA ALA A 90 13.45 -0.49 2.76
C ALA A 90 14.28 0.79 2.67
N ASP A 91 14.57 1.42 3.80
CA ASP A 91 15.44 2.60 3.83
C ASP A 91 16.92 2.25 3.54
N LYS A 92 17.35 0.99 3.73
CA LYS A 92 18.74 0.53 3.48
C LYS A 92 18.96 -0.03 2.08
N ILE A 93 18.09 -0.93 1.62
CA ILE A 93 18.25 -1.63 0.32
C ILE A 93 17.39 -1.03 -0.79
N GLY A 94 16.59 -0.01 -0.48
CA GLY A 94 15.68 0.67 -1.38
C GLY A 94 14.25 0.13 -1.29
N ARG A 95 13.27 1.04 -1.47
CA ARG A 95 11.84 0.73 -1.32
C ARG A 95 11.32 -0.26 -2.35
N ARG A 96 11.77 -0.16 -3.60
CA ARG A 96 11.29 -0.99 -4.72
C ARG A 96 11.51 -2.51 -4.52
N PRO A 97 12.73 -3.01 -4.21
CA PRO A 97 12.92 -4.44 -3.97
C PRO A 97 12.16 -4.92 -2.73
N VAL A 98 12.04 -4.10 -1.69
CA VAL A 98 11.29 -4.48 -0.49
C VAL A 98 9.81 -4.62 -0.79
N THR A 99 9.18 -3.68 -1.50
CA THR A 99 7.78 -3.82 -1.92
C THR A 99 7.55 -5.13 -2.70
N ALA A 100 8.45 -5.49 -3.62
CA ALA A 100 8.33 -6.73 -4.38
C ALA A 100 8.44 -7.98 -3.49
N ILE A 101 9.40 -8.01 -2.57
CA ILE A 101 9.56 -9.11 -1.61
C ILE A 101 8.33 -9.23 -0.71
N SER A 102 7.81 -8.11 -0.20
CA SER A 102 6.59 -8.06 0.61
C SER A 102 5.38 -8.62 -0.13
N CYS A 103 5.20 -8.25 -1.39
CA CYS A 103 4.11 -8.76 -2.23
C CYS A 103 4.23 -10.27 -2.49
N LEU A 104 5.45 -10.75 -2.76
CA LEU A 104 5.70 -12.18 -2.93
C LEU A 104 5.42 -12.95 -1.64
N LEU A 105 5.89 -12.42 -0.51
CA LEU A 105 5.68 -13.02 0.80
C LEU A 105 4.18 -13.11 1.11
N MET A 106 3.45 -12.01 0.97
CA MET A 106 1.99 -11.98 1.13
C MET A 106 1.29 -12.96 0.18
N GLY A 107 1.60 -12.94 -1.11
CA GLY A 107 0.95 -13.80 -2.10
C GLY A 107 1.21 -15.29 -1.87
N ILE A 108 2.45 -15.68 -1.54
CA ILE A 108 2.80 -17.08 -1.26
C ILE A 108 2.07 -17.59 -0.02
N PHE A 109 2.09 -16.83 1.07
CA PHE A 109 1.44 -17.25 2.31
C PHE A 109 -0.09 -17.21 2.22
N SER A 110 -0.66 -16.30 1.42
CA SER A 110 -2.09 -16.29 1.10
C SER A 110 -2.52 -17.53 0.31
N LEU A 111 -1.72 -17.94 -0.69
CA LEU A 111 -1.93 -19.21 -1.43
C LEU A 111 -1.79 -20.44 -0.53
N LEU A 112 -0.79 -20.45 0.37
CA LEU A 112 -0.62 -21.55 1.34
C LEU A 112 -1.77 -21.60 2.35
N ALA A 113 -2.34 -20.46 2.73
CA ALA A 113 -3.50 -20.39 3.61
C ALA A 113 -4.71 -21.11 3.01
N ALA A 114 -4.90 -21.05 1.68
CA ALA A 114 -5.96 -21.80 1.00
C ALA A 114 -5.79 -23.33 1.09
N THR A 115 -4.58 -23.82 1.36
CA THR A 115 -4.30 -25.26 1.55
C THR A 115 -4.27 -25.70 3.01
N SER A 116 -4.44 -24.77 3.96
CA SER A 116 -4.34 -25.07 5.39
C SER A 116 -5.48 -25.98 5.84
N SER A 117 -5.14 -26.94 6.71
CA SER A 117 -6.10 -27.91 7.27
C SER A 117 -6.27 -27.77 8.78
N SER A 118 -5.56 -26.82 9.40
CA SER A 118 -5.53 -26.59 10.84
C SER A 118 -5.53 -25.09 11.16
N LEU A 119 -6.16 -24.72 12.28
CA LEU A 119 -6.11 -23.36 12.82
C LEU A 119 -4.67 -22.87 13.03
N ASN A 120 -3.78 -23.74 13.51
CA ASN A 120 -2.40 -23.35 13.79
C ASN A 120 -1.63 -23.00 12.53
N GLU A 121 -1.84 -23.74 11.45
CA GLU A 121 -1.26 -23.42 10.14
C GLU A 121 -1.80 -22.08 9.63
N LEU A 122 -3.12 -21.90 9.72
CA LEU A 122 -3.77 -20.67 9.32
C LEU A 122 -3.26 -19.46 10.12
N LEU A 123 -3.03 -19.60 11.43
CA LEU A 123 -2.45 -18.56 12.29
C LEU A 123 -1.03 -18.19 11.85
N ILE A 124 -0.19 -19.19 11.55
CA ILE A 124 1.19 -18.98 11.08
C ILE A 124 1.18 -18.27 9.73
N TYR A 125 0.40 -18.77 8.78
CA TYR A 125 0.27 -18.14 7.47
C TYR A 125 -0.28 -16.72 7.59
N ARG A 126 -1.24 -16.49 8.49
CA ARG A 126 -1.81 -15.16 8.72
C ARG A 126 -0.78 -14.18 9.27
N PHE A 127 0.04 -14.63 10.22
CA PHE A 127 1.16 -13.85 10.73
C PHE A 127 2.12 -13.44 9.61
N PHE A 128 2.50 -14.37 8.72
CA PHE A 128 3.38 -14.06 7.61
C PHE A 128 2.72 -13.17 6.55
N THR A 129 1.45 -13.38 6.20
CA THR A 129 0.72 -12.45 5.32
C THR A 129 0.68 -11.05 5.92
N GLY A 130 0.38 -10.92 7.22
CA GLY A 130 0.38 -9.64 7.93
C GLY A 130 1.74 -8.96 7.88
N LEU A 131 2.82 -9.73 8.06
CA LEU A 131 4.20 -9.24 7.94
C LEU A 131 4.49 -8.70 6.53
N GLY A 132 3.99 -9.35 5.47
CA GLY A 132 4.05 -8.84 4.10
C GLY A 132 3.27 -7.54 3.92
N ILE A 133 2.02 -7.48 4.40
CA ILE A 133 1.16 -6.29 4.31
C ILE A 133 1.77 -5.09 5.04
N GLY A 134 2.22 -5.30 6.28
CA GLY A 134 2.87 -4.28 7.11
C GLY A 134 4.15 -3.73 6.50
N ALA A 135 4.85 -4.54 5.70
CA ALA A 135 6.00 -4.10 4.92
C ALA A 135 5.61 -3.37 3.62
N ALA A 136 4.54 -3.80 2.94
CA ALA A 136 4.13 -3.25 1.65
C ALA A 136 3.50 -1.86 1.77
N MET A 137 2.55 -1.67 2.68
CA MET A 137 1.76 -0.43 2.84
C MET A 137 2.60 0.84 3.02
N PRO A 138 3.52 0.92 4.00
CA PRO A 138 4.36 2.10 4.16
C PRO A 138 5.25 2.34 2.94
N ASN A 139 5.72 1.27 2.29
CA ASN A 139 6.61 1.38 1.14
C ASN A 139 5.90 1.88 -0.12
N ILE A 140 4.70 1.40 -0.43
CA ILE A 140 3.90 1.91 -1.56
C ILE A 140 3.48 3.36 -1.31
N ASN A 141 3.21 3.72 -0.05
CA ASN A 141 2.84 5.09 0.33
C ASN A 141 4.04 6.03 0.19
N SER A 142 5.25 5.62 0.59
CA SER A 142 6.44 6.44 0.35
C SER A 142 6.84 6.49 -1.13
N LEU A 143 6.76 5.38 -1.87
CA LEU A 143 7.02 5.36 -3.32
C LEU A 143 6.05 6.28 -4.07
N THR A 144 4.77 6.20 -3.80
CA THR A 144 3.80 7.08 -4.45
C THR A 144 4.09 8.55 -4.12
N ALA A 145 4.64 8.86 -2.95
CA ALA A 145 4.94 10.24 -2.53
C ALA A 145 6.17 10.76 -3.28
N GLU A 146 7.24 9.97 -3.31
CA GLU A 146 8.51 10.31 -3.97
C GLU A 146 8.34 10.47 -5.48
N TYR A 147 7.46 9.67 -6.09
CA TYR A 147 7.23 9.69 -7.55
C TYR A 147 6.10 10.62 -8.00
N SER A 148 5.41 11.30 -7.08
CA SER A 148 4.31 12.22 -7.42
C SER A 148 4.74 13.70 -7.38
N PRO A 149 4.28 14.54 -8.33
CA PRO A 149 4.45 15.98 -8.22
C PRO A 149 3.60 16.52 -7.06
N LYS A 150 4.16 17.47 -6.29
CA LYS A 150 3.58 17.96 -5.03
C LYS A 150 2.10 18.35 -5.14
N THR A 151 1.70 19.01 -6.23
CA THR A 151 0.31 19.47 -6.42
C THR A 151 -0.67 18.35 -6.76
N LYS A 152 -0.23 17.23 -7.32
CA LYS A 152 -1.08 16.05 -7.62
C LYS A 152 -0.85 14.90 -6.66
N GLN A 153 0.07 15.04 -5.71
CA GLN A 153 0.46 13.99 -4.77
C GLN A 153 -0.75 13.46 -4.00
N ALA A 154 -1.59 14.34 -3.45
CA ALA A 154 -2.80 13.92 -2.74
C ALA A 154 -3.74 13.10 -3.63
N PHE A 155 -3.98 13.54 -4.87
CA PHE A 155 -4.83 12.82 -5.81
C PHE A 155 -4.26 11.44 -6.17
N LEU A 156 -2.94 11.34 -6.44
CA LEU A 156 -2.29 10.08 -6.79
C LEU A 156 -2.23 9.11 -5.61
N MET A 157 -2.08 9.62 -4.38
CA MET A 157 -2.23 8.83 -3.16
C MET A 157 -3.63 8.28 -2.99
N THR A 158 -4.64 9.13 -3.15
CA THR A 158 -6.04 8.70 -3.09
C THR A 158 -6.34 7.67 -4.18
N LEU A 159 -5.81 7.87 -5.40
CA LEU A 159 -5.97 6.90 -6.48
C LEU A 159 -5.33 5.55 -6.10
N MET A 160 -4.10 5.54 -5.57
CA MET A 160 -3.45 4.33 -5.07
C MET A 160 -4.29 3.63 -4.00
N PHE A 161 -4.76 4.36 -2.98
CA PHE A 161 -5.59 3.81 -1.92
C PHE A 161 -6.97 3.36 -2.40
N ALA A 162 -7.50 3.94 -3.47
CA ALA A 162 -8.74 3.48 -4.10
C ALA A 162 -8.61 2.05 -4.67
N GLY A 163 -7.39 1.55 -4.85
CA GLY A 163 -7.14 0.14 -5.16
C GLY A 163 -7.69 -0.80 -4.07
N PHE A 164 -7.52 -0.46 -2.80
CA PHE A 164 -7.97 -1.28 -1.68
C PHE A 164 -9.48 -1.57 -1.68
N PRO A 165 -10.39 -0.57 -1.67
CA PRO A 165 -11.82 -0.84 -1.73
C PRO A 165 -12.22 -1.49 -3.06
N PHE A 166 -11.53 -1.21 -4.16
CA PHE A 166 -11.78 -1.87 -5.44
C PHE A 166 -11.46 -3.37 -5.39
N GLY A 167 -10.36 -3.74 -4.74
CA GLY A 167 -10.00 -5.13 -4.47
C GLY A 167 -10.95 -5.82 -3.51
N ALA A 168 -11.35 -5.13 -2.44
CA ALA A 168 -12.33 -5.65 -1.48
C ALA A 168 -13.68 -5.94 -2.15
N VAL A 169 -14.15 -5.12 -3.08
CA VAL A 169 -15.42 -5.40 -3.78
C VAL A 169 -15.35 -6.62 -4.70
N LEU A 170 -14.16 -6.97 -5.20
CA LEU A 170 -13.98 -8.14 -6.07
C LEU A 170 -13.80 -9.46 -5.30
N GLY A 171 -13.50 -9.40 -4.00
CA GLY A 171 -13.32 -10.55 -3.12
C GLY A 171 -14.58 -10.88 -2.35
#